data_AF-A0A1H7XIL0-F1
#
_entry.id   AF-A0A1H7XIL0-F1
#
_cell.length_a   1.000
_cell.length_b   1.000
_cell.length_c   1.000
_cell.angle_alpha   90.00
_cell.angle_beta   90.00
_cell.angle_gamma   90.00
#
_symmetry.space_group_name_H-M   'P 1'
#
loop_
_entity.id
_entity.type
_entity.pdbx_description
1 polymer ?
#
loop_
_entity_poly.entity_id
_entity_poly.type
_entity_poly.pdbx_seq_one_letter_code
_entity_poly.pdbx_strand_id
1 'polypeptide(L)'
;MEHQNEHRMEVRGPRGVSRIEVLDGPTGRRRWPDDLKARIVAESFQPGARVCDVAAKYGLIARHLSGWRGLARKGELVVPMDAVPAFVPLVIEPSVDAAAATASADADVIKVEICGAVLHVTPDCSPDRAAALVAALRKVL
;
A
#
# COMPACT_ATOMS: atom_id res chain seq x y z
N MET A 1 -3.40 -19.53 -17.29
CA MET A 1 -2.04 -19.07 -17.67
C MET A 1 -1.40 -18.47 -16.43
N GLU A 2 -0.97 -19.34 -15.50
CA GLU A 2 -0.33 -18.91 -14.26
C GLU A 2 1.17 -18.78 -14.53
N HIS A 3 1.56 -17.61 -15.02
CA HIS A 3 2.94 -17.30 -15.31
C HIS A 3 3.73 -17.17 -14.00
N GLN A 4 4.52 -18.20 -13.72
CA GLN A 4 5.94 -18.12 -13.38
C GLN A 4 6.31 -16.96 -12.44
N ASN A 5 6.22 -17.20 -11.14
CA ASN A 5 7.06 -16.50 -10.17
C ASN A 5 7.81 -17.50 -9.28
N GLU A 6 8.32 -18.58 -9.89
CA GLU A 6 9.32 -19.47 -9.28
C GLU A 6 10.71 -18.82 -9.37
N HIS A 7 10.91 -17.73 -8.63
CA HIS A 7 12.25 -17.21 -8.39
C HIS A 7 13.03 -18.20 -7.54
N ARG A 8 14.01 -18.84 -8.19
CA ARG A 8 15.05 -19.73 -7.67
C ARG A 8 15.66 -19.18 -6.37
N MET A 9 15.60 -19.97 -5.30
CA MET A 9 16.08 -19.58 -3.97
C MET A 9 16.94 -20.67 -3.37
N GLU A 10 18.24 -20.44 -3.40
CA GLU A 10 19.19 -21.21 -2.61
C GLU A 10 19.26 -20.58 -1.22
N VAL A 11 18.93 -21.37 -0.21
CA VAL A 11 19.11 -20.99 1.19
C VAL A 11 20.60 -21.04 1.48
N ARG A 12 21.26 -19.89 1.66
CA ARG A 12 22.62 -19.85 2.20
C ARG A 12 22.56 -20.36 3.64
N GLY A 13 22.94 -21.62 3.82
CA GLY A 13 22.92 -22.28 5.13
C GLY A 13 23.84 -21.61 6.15
N PRO A 14 23.51 -21.67 7.45
CA PRO A 14 24.41 -21.20 8.51
C PRO A 14 25.75 -21.95 8.45
N ARG A 15 26.84 -21.29 8.86
CA ARG A 15 28.17 -21.92 8.97
C ARG A 15 28.15 -22.92 10.14
N GLY A 16 27.72 -24.15 9.85
CA GLY A 16 27.62 -25.28 10.78
C GLY A 16 26.94 -26.48 10.10
N VAL A 17 27.11 -27.68 10.65
CA VAL A 17 26.50 -28.90 10.11
C VAL A 17 24.99 -28.83 10.33
N SER A 18 24.20 -28.78 9.27
CA SER A 18 22.74 -28.82 9.32
C SER A 18 22.19 -30.10 8.70
N ARG A 19 21.06 -30.59 9.22
CA ARG A 19 20.33 -31.72 8.65
C ARG A 19 19.83 -31.32 7.26
N ILE A 20 20.20 -32.11 6.24
CA ILE A 20 19.68 -31.95 4.89
C ILE A 20 18.27 -32.54 4.86
N GLU A 21 17.25 -31.68 4.74
CA GLU A 21 15.91 -32.12 4.34
C GLU A 21 15.92 -32.41 2.83
N VAL A 22 15.66 -33.66 2.46
CA VAL A 22 15.44 -34.03 1.06
C VAL A 22 14.03 -33.60 0.67
N LEU A 23 13.95 -32.67 -0.26
CA LEU A 23 12.68 -32.16 -0.79
C LEU A 23 12.23 -33.08 -1.93
N ASP A 24 11.10 -33.74 -1.74
CA ASP A 24 10.50 -34.59 -2.77
C ASP A 24 10.06 -33.74 -3.98
N GLY A 25 10.57 -34.08 -5.17
CA GLY A 25 10.20 -33.44 -6.43
C GLY A 25 11.31 -33.48 -7.49
N PRO A 26 10.97 -33.36 -8.78
CA PRO A 26 11.91 -33.52 -9.89
C PRO A 26 13.06 -32.50 -9.90
N THR A 27 12.92 -31.39 -9.17
CA THR A 27 13.92 -30.31 -9.10
C THR A 27 14.55 -30.14 -7.72
N GLY A 28 14.10 -30.89 -6.70
CA GLY A 28 14.56 -30.75 -5.31
C GLY A 28 14.34 -29.36 -4.69
N ARG A 29 13.50 -28.51 -5.31
CA ARG A 29 13.21 -27.16 -4.82
C ARG A 29 11.97 -27.17 -3.94
N ARG A 30 12.04 -26.47 -2.81
CA ARG A 30 10.90 -26.29 -1.92
C ARG A 30 9.84 -25.47 -2.64
N ARG A 31 8.73 -26.12 -2.99
CA ARG A 31 7.56 -25.46 -3.58
C ARG A 31 6.72 -24.88 -2.46
N TRP A 32 6.20 -23.68 -2.67
CA TRP A 32 5.32 -22.99 -1.73
C TRP A 32 3.92 -22.92 -2.35
N PRO A 33 3.01 -23.87 -2.01
CA PRO A 33 1.62 -23.77 -2.42
C PRO A 33 1.04 -22.42 -2.00
N ASP A 34 0.11 -21.87 -2.77
CA ASP A 34 -0.43 -20.54 -2.50
C ASP A 34 -1.15 -20.47 -1.15
N ASP A 35 -1.81 -21.55 -0.71
CA ASP A 35 -2.40 -21.64 0.62
C ASP A 35 -1.36 -21.54 1.75
N LEU A 36 -0.20 -22.20 1.56
CA LEU A 36 0.90 -22.15 2.53
C LEU A 36 1.54 -20.76 2.53
N LYS A 37 1.76 -20.18 1.34
CA LYS A 37 2.28 -18.81 1.17
C LYS A 37 1.36 -17.80 1.87
N ALA A 38 0.05 -17.91 1.66
CA ALA A 38 -0.96 -17.08 2.29
C ALA A 38 -0.93 -17.19 3.82
N ARG A 39 -0.81 -18.41 4.35
CA ARG A 39 -0.71 -18.65 5.80
C ARG A 39 0.54 -18.02 6.43
N ILE A 40 1.69 -18.16 5.77
CA ILE A 40 2.95 -17.57 6.25
C ILE A 40 2.86 -16.04 6.25
N VAL A 41 2.28 -15.47 5.19
CA VAL A 41 2.05 -14.03 5.11
C VAL A 41 1.07 -13.57 6.20
N ALA A 42 -0.03 -14.29 6.41
CA ALA A 42 -0.99 -14.02 7.49
C ALA A 42 -0.34 -14.03 8.88
N GLU A 43 0.47 -15.04 9.19
CA GLU A 43 1.22 -15.13 10.46
C GLU A 43 2.17 -13.93 10.64
N SER A 44 2.81 -13.47 9.55
CA SER A 44 3.73 -12.33 9.60
C SER A 44 3.05 -11.00 9.93
N PHE A 45 1.73 -10.89 9.76
CA PHE A 45 0.98 -9.68 10.03
C PHE A 45 0.34 -9.66 11.42
N GLN A 46 0.45 -10.75 12.20
CA GLN A 46 -0.03 -10.77 13.58
C GLN A 46 0.69 -9.70 14.42
N PRO A 47 -0.01 -9.07 15.38
CA PRO A 47 0.62 -8.11 16.28
C PRO A 47 1.85 -8.71 16.99
N GLY A 48 2.97 -7.99 16.99
CA GLY A 48 4.22 -8.46 17.59
C GLY A 48 5.02 -9.48 16.77
N ALA A 49 4.51 -9.94 15.62
CA ALA A 49 5.24 -10.86 14.76
C ALA A 49 6.44 -10.16 14.09
N ARG A 50 7.62 -10.79 14.18
CA ARG A 50 8.83 -10.35 13.46
C ARG A 50 8.99 -11.16 12.19
N VAL A 51 9.18 -10.47 11.07
CA VAL A 51 9.34 -11.10 9.73
C VAL A 51 10.49 -12.12 9.72
N CYS A 52 11.60 -11.83 10.40
CA CYS A 52 12.74 -12.74 10.48
C CYS A 52 12.40 -14.05 11.21
N ASP A 53 11.64 -13.97 12.30
CA ASP A 53 11.32 -15.14 13.14
C ASP A 53 10.30 -16.04 12.42
N VAL A 54 9.30 -15.43 11.80
CA VAL A 54 8.33 -16.15 10.95
C VAL A 54 9.05 -16.79 9.77
N ALA A 55 9.94 -16.06 9.08
CA ALA A 55 10.69 -16.64 7.97
C ALA A 55 11.59 -17.82 8.41
N ALA A 56 12.28 -17.69 9.55
CA ALA A 56 13.12 -18.76 10.11
C ALA A 56 12.32 -20.01 10.45
N LYS A 57 11.12 -19.87 11.04
CA LYS A 57 10.21 -20.98 11.36
C LYS A 57 9.86 -21.83 10.13
N TYR A 58 9.75 -21.20 8.97
CA TYR A 58 9.43 -21.89 7.71
C TYR A 58 10.68 -22.21 6.86
N GLY A 59 11.89 -21.89 7.31
CA GLY A 59 13.11 -22.06 6.48
C GLY A 59 13.12 -21.14 5.25
N LEU A 60 12.42 -20.00 5.33
CA LEU A 60 12.32 -18.97 4.31
C LEU A 60 13.33 -17.84 4.60
N ILE A 61 13.82 -17.19 3.55
CA ILE A 61 14.62 -15.97 3.71
C ILE A 61 13.67 -14.79 3.95
N ALA A 62 13.93 -13.97 4.98
CA ALA A 62 13.07 -12.84 5.35
C ALA A 62 12.73 -11.88 4.18
N ARG A 63 13.68 -11.66 3.26
CA ARG A 63 13.47 -10.87 2.03
C ARG A 63 12.28 -11.35 1.21
N HIS A 64 12.05 -12.66 1.13
CA HIS A 64 10.94 -13.25 0.39
C HIS A 64 9.61 -12.99 1.06
N LEU A 65 9.58 -13.16 2.38
CA LEU A 65 8.38 -12.86 3.16
C LEU A 65 8.01 -11.38 3.04
N SER A 66 8.99 -10.47 3.03
CA SER A 66 8.76 -9.05 2.76
C SER A 66 8.17 -8.80 1.37
N GLY A 67 8.66 -9.50 0.33
CA GLY A 67 8.11 -9.42 -1.02
C GLY A 67 6.65 -9.89 -1.06
N TRP A 68 6.35 -11.03 -0.46
CA TRP A 68 4.98 -11.58 -0.41
C TRP A 68 4.02 -10.70 0.40
N ARG A 69 4.48 -10.08 1.50
CA ARG A 69 3.70 -9.06 2.23
C ARG A 69 3.37 -7.85 1.36
N GLY A 70 4.27 -7.46 0.46
CA GLY A 70 4.02 -6.42 -0.53
C GLY A 70 2.91 -6.81 -1.51
N LEU A 71 2.96 -8.04 -2.05
CA LEU A 71 1.91 -8.56 -2.94
C LEU A 71 0.55 -8.65 -2.25
N ALA A 72 0.53 -9.10 -0.99
CA ALA A 72 -0.70 -9.16 -0.20
C ALA A 72 -1.33 -7.78 0.01
N ARG A 73 -0.52 -6.75 0.30
CA ARG A 73 -1.01 -5.36 0.43
C ARG A 73 -1.59 -4.81 -0.88
N LYS A 74 -1.10 -5.28 -2.03
CA LYS A 74 -1.62 -4.91 -3.35
C LYS A 74 -2.85 -5.74 -3.77
N GLY A 75 -3.25 -6.74 -2.99
CA GLY A 75 -4.33 -7.67 -3.34
C GLY A 75 -3.94 -8.73 -4.38
N GLU A 76 -2.66 -8.84 -4.72
CA GLU A 76 -2.15 -9.81 -5.70
C GLU A 76 -1.89 -11.20 -5.09
N LEU A 77 -1.98 -11.31 -3.76
CA LEU A 77 -1.91 -12.57 -3.02
C LEU A 77 -3.15 -12.67 -2.14
N VAL A 78 -3.94 -13.73 -2.35
CA VAL A 78 -5.12 -14.01 -1.51
C VAL A 78 -4.63 -14.39 -0.12
N VAL A 79 -4.88 -13.52 0.87
CA VAL A 79 -4.56 -13.74 2.28
C VAL A 79 -5.86 -13.59 3.06
N PRO A 80 -6.13 -14.44 4.08
CA PRO A 80 -7.30 -14.28 4.94
C PRO A 80 -7.40 -12.85 5.48
N MET A 81 -8.55 -12.20 5.31
CA MET A 81 -8.74 -10.78 5.66
C MET A 81 -8.44 -10.47 7.13
N ASP A 82 -8.74 -11.41 8.03
CA ASP A 82 -8.47 -11.30 9.47
C ASP A 82 -6.97 -11.15 9.80
N ALA A 83 -6.10 -11.48 8.84
CA ALA A 83 -4.67 -11.39 9.01
C ALA A 83 -4.05 -10.12 8.43
N VAL A 84 -4.78 -9.30 7.68
CA VAL A 84 -4.25 -8.00 7.23
C VAL A 84 -4.47 -6.99 8.35
N PRO A 85 -3.45 -6.22 8.79
CA PRO A 85 -3.65 -5.27 9.87
C PRO A 85 -4.75 -4.29 9.50
N ALA A 86 -5.78 -4.21 10.36
CA ALA A 86 -6.89 -3.28 10.20
C ALA A 86 -6.34 -1.84 10.11
N PHE A 87 -6.91 -1.03 9.22
CA PHE A 87 -6.65 0.39 9.17
C PHE A 87 -6.94 1.00 10.56
N VAL A 88 -5.91 1.55 11.21
CA VAL A 88 -6.11 2.33 12.43
C VAL A 88 -6.55 3.74 12.01
N PRO A 89 -7.70 4.25 12.48
CA PRO A 89 -8.12 5.62 12.19
C PRO A 89 -7.07 6.60 12.72
N LEU A 90 -6.56 7.48 11.85
CA LEU A 90 -5.75 8.61 12.28
C LEU A 90 -6.68 9.65 12.89
N VAL A 91 -6.67 9.75 14.22
CA VAL A 91 -7.37 10.84 14.93
C VAL A 91 -6.48 12.08 14.86
N ILE A 92 -6.89 13.06 14.06
CA ILE A 92 -6.27 14.38 14.05
C ILE A 92 -6.87 15.14 15.23
N GLU A 93 -6.12 15.27 16.31
CA GLU A 93 -6.47 16.17 17.41
C GLU A 93 -6.46 17.60 16.85
N PRO A 94 -7.56 18.36 16.97
CA PRO A 94 -7.55 19.76 16.58
C PRO A 94 -6.60 20.50 17.53
N SER A 95 -5.43 20.89 17.02
CA SER A 95 -4.55 21.82 17.72
C SER A 95 -5.37 23.08 18.07
N VAL A 96 -5.22 23.60 19.28
CA VAL A 96 -5.92 24.81 19.74
C VAL A 96 -5.52 26.06 18.90
N ASP A 97 -4.44 25.97 18.10
CA ASP A 97 -4.09 26.97 17.08
C ASP A 97 -4.89 26.85 15.77
N ALA A 98 -5.66 25.77 15.58
CA ALA A 98 -6.57 25.61 14.46
C ALA A 98 -7.93 26.31 14.67
N ALA A 99 -8.13 27.02 15.78
CA ALA A 99 -9.29 27.91 15.92
C ALA A 99 -9.24 29.10 14.94
N ALA A 100 -8.08 29.37 14.31
CA ALA A 100 -7.92 30.39 13.27
C ALA A 100 -7.79 29.85 11.85
N ALA A 101 -7.76 28.52 11.64
CA ALA A 101 -7.64 27.92 10.32
C ALA A 101 -8.61 26.76 10.17
N THR A 102 -9.48 26.85 9.16
CA THR A 102 -10.40 25.80 8.68
C THR A 102 -11.75 25.67 9.40
N ALA A 103 -12.49 26.78 9.51
CA ALA A 103 -13.85 26.69 8.98
C ALA A 103 -13.68 26.51 7.46
N SER A 104 -14.14 25.38 6.94
CA SER A 104 -14.11 25.04 5.52
C SER A 104 -14.79 26.16 4.71
N ALA A 105 -14.00 27.11 4.22
CA ALA A 105 -14.42 28.04 3.19
C ALA A 105 -14.43 27.38 1.80
N ASP A 106 -14.03 26.09 1.71
CA ASP A 106 -13.92 25.34 0.46
C ASP A 106 -15.22 24.60 0.10
N ALA A 107 -16.18 24.50 1.03
CA ALA A 107 -17.47 23.86 0.76
C ALA A 107 -18.36 24.67 -0.21
N ASP A 108 -18.04 25.95 -0.43
CA ASP A 108 -18.87 26.89 -1.19
C ASP A 108 -18.11 27.51 -2.39
N VAL A 109 -16.90 27.01 -2.69
CA VAL A 109 -16.07 27.48 -3.80
C VAL A 109 -16.40 26.69 -5.07
N ILE A 110 -16.86 27.40 -6.10
CA ILE A 110 -17.08 26.81 -7.41
C ILE A 110 -15.73 26.72 -8.14
N LYS A 111 -15.33 25.49 -8.50
CA LYS A 111 -14.14 25.23 -9.31
C LYS A 111 -14.49 25.16 -10.79
N VAL A 112 -13.89 26.03 -11.59
CA VAL A 112 -14.05 26.08 -13.04
C VAL A 112 -12.72 25.74 -13.70
N GLU A 113 -12.71 24.76 -14.61
CA GLU A 113 -11.51 24.34 -15.35
C GLU A 113 -11.65 24.70 -16.84
N ILE A 114 -10.65 25.39 -17.39
CA ILE A 114 -10.60 25.82 -18.80
C ILE A 114 -9.18 25.56 -19.33
N CYS A 115 -9.05 24.67 -20.31
CA CYS A 115 -7.77 24.34 -20.97
C CYS A 115 -6.60 24.05 -20.00
N GLY A 116 -6.89 23.43 -18.84
CA GLY A 116 -5.91 23.12 -17.79
C GLY A 116 -5.62 24.25 -16.80
N ALA A 117 -6.16 25.44 -17.01
CA ALA A 117 -6.21 26.49 -15.99
C ALA A 117 -7.41 26.26 -15.07
N VAL A 118 -7.19 26.41 -13.76
CA VAL A 118 -8.21 26.23 -12.73
C VAL A 118 -8.52 27.56 -12.08
N LEU A 119 -9.78 27.98 -12.13
CA LEU A 119 -10.31 29.16 -11.46
C LEU A 119 -11.15 28.73 -10.26
N HIS A 120 -10.84 29.27 -9.08
CA HIS A 120 -11.63 29.10 -7.85
C HIS A 120 -12.49 30.35 -7.64
N VAL A 121 -13.80 30.18 -7.67
CA VAL A 121 -14.77 31.26 -7.48
C VAL A 121 -15.40 31.10 -6.09
N THR A 122 -15.09 32.04 -5.21
CA THR A 122 -15.69 32.12 -3.88
C THR A 122 -17.15 32.60 -3.98
N PRO A 123 -18.03 32.24 -3.02
CA PRO A 123 -19.45 32.58 -3.07
C PRO A 123 -19.74 34.10 -2.99
N ASP A 124 -18.80 34.88 -2.45
CA ASP A 124 -18.84 36.34 -2.37
C ASP A 124 -18.33 37.04 -3.66
N CYS A 125 -17.91 36.27 -4.67
CA CYS A 125 -17.42 36.82 -5.92
C CYS A 125 -18.57 37.44 -6.73
N SER A 126 -18.45 38.73 -7.07
CA SER A 126 -19.43 39.40 -7.92
C SER A 126 -19.46 38.80 -9.33
N PRO A 127 -20.64 38.73 -9.97
CA PRO A 127 -20.78 38.12 -11.29
C PRO A 127 -19.94 38.85 -12.36
N ASP A 128 -19.83 40.17 -12.27
CA ASP A 128 -19.00 40.98 -13.18
C ASP A 128 -17.52 40.63 -13.07
N ARG A 129 -17.03 40.37 -11.84
CA ARG A 129 -15.64 40.01 -11.58
C ARG A 129 -15.35 38.59 -12.06
N ALA A 130 -16.25 37.65 -11.82
CA ALA A 130 -16.15 36.29 -12.36
C ALA A 130 -16.12 36.29 -13.90
N ALA A 131 -17.02 37.05 -14.53
CA ALA A 131 -17.06 37.20 -15.99
C ALA A 131 -15.78 37.84 -16.55
N ALA A 132 -15.24 38.87 -15.88
CA ALA A 132 -13.99 39.50 -16.27
C ALA A 132 -12.79 38.54 -16.21
N LEU A 133 -12.71 37.70 -15.16
CA LEU A 133 -11.65 36.69 -15.03
C LEU A 133 -11.74 35.64 -16.13
N VAL A 134 -12.93 35.13 -16.43
CA VAL A 134 -13.13 34.15 -17.52
C VAL A 134 -12.80 34.78 -18.89
N ALA A 135 -13.22 36.03 -19.13
CA ALA A 135 -12.91 36.75 -20.36
C ALA A 135 -11.40 37.03 -20.51
N ALA A 136 -10.69 37.29 -19.41
CA ALA A 136 -9.24 37.44 -19.40
C ALA A 136 -8.54 36.11 -19.70
N LEU A 137 -8.97 35.01 -19.08
CA LEU A 137 -8.41 33.68 -19.33
C LEU A 137 -8.59 33.26 -20.79
N ARG A 138 -9.75 33.53 -21.41
CA ARG A 138 -10.01 33.26 -22.84
C ARG A 138 -9.13 34.06 -23.82
N LYS A 139 -8.51 35.17 -23.38
CA LYS A 139 -7.58 35.94 -24.24
C LYS A 139 -6.16 35.39 -24.20
N VAL A 140 -5.84 34.63 -23.16
CA VAL A 140 -4.48 34.13 -22.87
C VAL A 140 -4.32 32.66 -23.27
N LEU A 141 -5.40 31.90 -23.18
CA LEU A 141 -5.55 30.52 -23.66
C LEU A 141 -6.07 30.48 -25.09
#